data_AF-A0A934AV29-F1
#
_entry.id   AF-A0A934AV29-F1
#
_cell.length_a   1.000
_cell.length_b   1.000
_cell.length_c   1.000
_cell.angle_alpha   90.00
_cell.angle_beta   90.00
_cell.angle_gamma   90.00
#
_symmetry.space_group_name_H-M   'P 1'
#
loop_
_entity.id
_entity.type
_entity.pdbx_description
1 polymer ?
#
loop_
_entity_poly.entity_id
_entity_poly.type
_entity_poly.pdbx_seq_one_letter_code
_entity_poly.pdbx_strand_id
1 'polypeptide(L)' 'MGVDLVEYDIEKDEARKAEMKKLTGGSTMVPVIDVEGIVIRGYAADEIRYAVEKKRKEKR' A
#
# COMPACT_ATOMS: atom_id res chain seq x y z
N MET A 1 -18.57 -6.15 -4.74
CA MET A 1 -17.15 -6.23 -4.33
C MET A 1 -16.41 -5.20 -5.16
N GLY A 2 -16.05 -4.07 -4.56
CA GLY A 2 -15.24 -3.05 -5.22
C GLY A 2 -14.07 -2.72 -4.31
N VAL A 3 -12.89 -2.62 -4.91
CA VAL A 3 -11.75 -1.93 -4.33
C VAL A 3 -11.30 -0.94 -5.40
N ASP A 4 -11.09 0.30 -5.01
CA ASP A 4 -10.44 1.28 -5.88
C ASP A 4 -8.93 1.09 -5.72
N LEU A 5 -8.26 0.79 -6.83
CA LEU A 5 -6.83 0.54 -6.85
C LEU A 5 -6.16 1.57 -7.76
N VAL A 6 -5.09 2.16 -7.25
CA VAL A 6 -4.19 3.02 -8.04
C VAL A 6 -2.79 2.45 -7.92
N GLU A 7 -2.16 2.22 -9.06
CA GLU A 7 -0.80 1.70 -9.17
C GLU A 7 0.15 2.82 -9.62
N TYR A 8 1.34 2.87 -9.03
CA TYR A 8 2.39 3.81 -9.39
C TYR A 8 3.68 3.08 -9.72
N ASP A 9 4.22 3.35 -10.90
CA ASP A 9 5.57 2.94 -11.29
C ASP A 9 6.58 3.93 -10.71
N ILE A 10 7.15 3.57 -9.56
CA ILE A 10 8.12 4.41 -8.84
C ILE A 10 9.47 4.54 -9.57
N GLU A 11 9.73 3.75 -10.61
CA GLU A 11 10.95 3.91 -11.41
C GLU A 11 10.83 5.09 -12.38
N LYS A 12 9.60 5.43 -12.78
CA LYS A 12 9.30 6.54 -13.69
C LYS A 12 8.83 7.81 -12.97
N ASP A 13 8.37 7.69 -11.74
CA ASP A 13 7.89 8.81 -10.93
C ASP A 13 8.71 8.94 -9.63
N GLU A 14 9.65 9.90 -9.63
CA GLU A 14 10.52 10.16 -8.48
C GLU A 14 9.74 10.67 -7.25
N ALA A 15 8.62 11.36 -7.45
CA ALA A 15 7.80 11.84 -6.34
C ALA A 15 7.14 10.65 -5.62
N ARG A 16 6.59 9.70 -6.39
CA ARG A 16 6.02 8.45 -5.84
C ARG A 16 7.08 7.57 -5.19
N LYS A 17 8.31 7.54 -5.73
CA LYS A 17 9.45 6.88 -5.10
C LYS A 17 9.81 7.49 -3.74
N ALA A 18 9.81 8.82 -3.64
CA ALA A 18 10.07 9.53 -2.39
C ALA A 18 8.96 9.25 -1.35
N GLU A 19 7.70 9.25 -1.77
CA GLU A 19 6.55 8.88 -0.92
C GLU A 19 6.68 7.44 -0.42
N MET A 20 6.97 6.48 -1.31
CA MET A 20 7.17 5.08 -0.97
C MET A 20 8.31 4.88 0.05
N LYS A 21 9.44 5.57 -0.12
CA LYS A 21 10.53 5.55 0.87
C LYS A 21 10.09 6.12 2.21
N LYS A 22 9.32 7.22 2.22
CA LYS A 22 8.81 7.81 3.46
C LYS A 22 7.88 6.84 4.21
N LEU A 23 6.97 6.18 3.49
CA LEU A 23 6.03 5.19 4.05
C LEU A 23 6.74 3.96 4.64
N THR A 24 7.85 3.54 4.04
CA THR A 24 8.56 2.32 4.43
C THR A 24 9.75 2.54 5.36
N GLY A 25 10.04 3.80 5.73
CA GLY A 25 11.22 4.13 6.55
C GLY A 25 12.55 3.98 5.79
N GLY A 26 12.53 4.22 4.47
CA GLY A 26 13.72 4.20 3.60
C GLY A 26 13.93 2.89 2.84
N SER A 27 13.04 1.90 2.97
CA SER A 27 13.12 0.66 2.18
C SER A 27 12.90 0.94 0.69
N THR A 28 13.55 0.14 -0.15
CA THR A 28 13.38 0.14 -1.61
C THR A 28 12.68 -1.13 -2.12
N MET A 29 12.22 -1.99 -1.21
CA MET A 29 11.53 -3.23 -1.56
C MET A 29 10.16 -2.94 -2.18
N VAL A 30 9.88 -3.54 -3.33
CA VAL A 30 8.60 -3.45 -4.05
C VAL A 30 7.91 -4.82 -4.11
N PRO A 31 6.56 -4.87 -4.23
CA PRO A 31 5.63 -3.74 -4.16
C PRO A 31 5.48 -3.17 -2.74
N VAL A 32 5.01 -1.93 -2.62
CA VAL A 32 4.55 -1.35 -1.35
C VAL A 32 3.07 -1.05 -1.52
N ILE A 33 2.26 -1.61 -0.64
CA ILE A 33 0.80 -1.52 -0.71
C ILE A 33 0.34 -0.70 0.49
N ASP A 34 -0.36 0.39 0.25
CA ASP A 34 -0.99 1.20 1.30
C ASP A 34 -2.50 1.03 1.22
N VAL A 35 -3.09 0.43 2.27
CA VAL A 35 -4.54 0.27 2.42
C VAL A 35 -5.03 1.29 3.45
N GLU A 36 -5.35 2.50 2.98
CA GLU A 36 -5.87 3.60 3.79
C GLU A 36 -5.06 3.87 5.07
N GLY A 37 -3.73 3.90 4.95
CA GLY A 37 -2.77 4.13 6.03
C GLY A 37 -2.17 2.85 6.63
N ILE A 38 -2.58 1.67 6.17
CA ILE A 38 -1.95 0.39 6.54
C ILE A 38 -0.92 0.03 5.49
N VAL A 39 0.36 0.25 5.82
CA VAL A 39 1.49 -0.03 4.92
C VAL A 39 1.89 -1.50 5.01
N ILE A 40 1.79 -2.20 3.89
CA ILE A 40 2.22 -3.58 3.69
C ILE A 40 3.42 -3.55 2.73
N ARG A 41 4.50 -4.23 3.12
CA ARG A 41 5.74 -4.29 2.34
C ARG A 41 5.81 -5.64 1.65
N GLY A 42 5.97 -5.65 0.33
CA GLY A 42 5.85 -6.85 -0.48
C GLY A 42 4.40 -7.27 -0.70
N TYR A 43 4.23 -8.42 -1.36
CA TYR A 43 2.91 -9.00 -1.59
C TYR A 43 2.62 -10.10 -0.55
N ALA A 44 1.66 -9.83 0.33
CA ALA A 44 1.14 -10.79 1.31
C ALA A 44 -0.39 -10.79 1.28
N ALA A 45 -0.98 -11.77 0.61
CA ALA A 45 -2.43 -11.81 0.34
C ALA A 45 -3.29 -11.77 1.62
N ASP A 46 -2.86 -12.48 2.67
CA ASP A 46 -3.57 -12.53 3.94
C ASP A 46 -3.54 -11.18 4.68
N GLU A 47 -2.40 -10.48 4.66
CA GLU A 47 -2.27 -9.15 5.26
C GLU A 47 -3.10 -8.11 4.52
N ILE A 48 -3.11 -8.16 3.19
CA ILE A 48 -3.92 -7.26 2.35
C ILE A 48 -5.40 -7.49 2.64
N ARG A 49 -5.84 -8.76 2.67
CA ARG A 49 -7.23 -9.10 3.00
C ARG A 49 -7.60 -8.57 4.37
N TYR A 50 -6.78 -8.83 5.38
CA TYR A 50 -7.01 -8.36 6.73
C TYR A 50 -7.10 -6.84 6.81
N ALA A 51 -6.20 -6.11 6.15
CA ALA A 51 -6.19 -4.65 6.12
C ALA A 51 -7.48 -4.08 5.49
N VAL A 52 -7.90 -4.63 4.35
CA VAL A 52 -9.14 -4.23 3.67
C VAL A 52 -10.37 -4.51 4.54
N GLU A 53 -10.44 -5.68 5.17
CA GLU A 53 -11.56 -6.04 6.04
C GLU A 53 -11.62 -5.18 7.30
N LYS A 54 -10.48 -4.87 7.91
CA LYS A 54 -10.38 -3.97 9.05
C LYS A 54 -10.95 -2.59 8.71
N LYS A 55 -10.52 -2.01 7.59
CA LYS A 55 -11.02 -0.70 7.12
C LYS A 55 -12.50 -0.70 6.78
N ARG A 56 -13.02 -1.80 6.20
CA ARG A 56 -14.46 -1.94 5.95
C ARG A 56 -15.28 -1.98 7.23
N LYS A 57 -14.78 -2.60 8.30
CA LYS A 57 -15.46 -2.63 9.60
C LYS A 57 -15.44 -1.27 10.29
N GLU A 58 -14.35 -0.51 10.19
CA GLU A 58 -14.24 0.84 10.78
C GLU A 58 -15.20 1.85 10.15
N LYS A 59 -15.60 1.67 8.88
CA LYS A 59 -16.53 2.56 8.16
C LYS A 59 -18.01 2.17 8.29
N ARG A 60 -18.35 1.12 9.04
CA ARG A 60 -19.72 0.66 9.30
C ARG A 60 -20.19 1.11 10.66
#